data_AF-A0A1H7A5H7-F1
#
_entry.id   AF-A0A1H7A5H7-F1
#
_cell.length_a   1.000
_cell.length_b   1.000
_cell.length_c   1.000
_cell.angle_alpha   90.00
_cell.angle_beta   90.00
_cell.angle_gamma   90.00
#
_symmetry.space_group_name_H-M   'P 1'
#
loop_
_entity.id
_entity.type
_entity.pdbx_description
1 polymer ?
#
loop_
_entity_poly.entity_id
_entity_poly.type
_entity_poly.pdbx_seq_one_letter_code
_entity_poly.pdbx_strand_id
1 'polypeptide(L)' 'MMYGVVLIVIGIALRLFVSQRRFNRRGYGGAQHYTTYWSALFISTLEGILMIVSALAIVSGIFLLVVELFNNR' A
#
# COMPACT_ATOMS: atom_id res chain seq x y z
N MET A 1 19.73 10.74 0.56
CA MET A 1 18.39 10.59 -0.04
C MET A 1 17.99 9.14 -0.28
N MET A 2 18.94 8.20 -0.37
CA MET A 2 18.69 6.87 -0.95
C MET A 2 17.68 6.04 -0.14
N TYR A 3 17.78 6.06 1.20
CA TYR A 3 16.87 5.29 2.06
C TYR A 3 15.43 5.80 2.04
N GLY A 4 15.22 7.13 2.02
CA GLY A 4 13.89 7.73 1.94
C GLY A 4 13.19 7.44 0.61
N VAL A 5 13.93 7.53 -0.51
CA VAL A 5 13.40 7.18 -1.84
C VAL A 5 13.00 5.70 -1.92
N VAL A 6 13.86 4.79 -1.43
CA VAL A 6 13.58 3.34 -1.44
C VAL A 6 12.29 3.03 -0.65
N LEU A 7 12.10 3.67 0.50
CA LEU A 7 10.92 3.48 1.35
C LEU A 7 9.63 3.93 0.65
N ILE A 8 9.67 5.07 -0.05
CA ILE A 8 8.54 5.58 -0.85
C ILE A 8 8.23 4.62 -2.00
N VAL A 9 9.26 4.16 -2.73
CA VAL A 9 9.08 3.23 -3.86
C VAL A 9 8.44 1.93 -3.40
N ILE A 10 8.90 1.37 -2.27
CA ILE A 10 8.32 0.16 -1.68
C ILE A 10 6.86 0.40 -1.26
N GLY A 11 6.58 1.53 -0.59
CA GLY A 11 5.22 1.89 -0.19
C GLY A 11 4.26 2.02 -1.39
N ILE A 12 4.69 2.66 -2.47
CA ILE A 12 3.90 2.78 -3.70
C ILE A 12 3.71 1.41 -4.36
N ALA A 13 4.75 0.58 -4.45
CA ALA A 13 4.67 -0.75 -5.03
C ALA A 13 3.67 -1.65 -4.29
N LEU A 14 3.69 -1.63 -2.94
CA LEU A 14 2.70 -2.34 -2.12
C LEU A 14 1.28 -1.85 -2.40
N ARG A 15 1.09 -0.54 -2.50
CA ARG A 15 -0.23 0.05 -2.78
C ARG A 15 -0.75 -0.35 -4.15
N LEU A 16 0.10 -0.33 -5.17
CA LEU A 16 -0.25 -0.76 -6.53
C LEU A 16 -0.58 -2.25 -6.57
N PHE A 17 0.21 -3.09 -5.91
CA PHE A 17 -0.02 -4.53 -5.86
C PHE A 17 -1.37 -4.88 -5.22
N VAL A 18 -1.71 -4.26 -4.07
CA VAL A 18 -3.01 -4.44 -3.42
C VAL A 18 -4.14 -3.92 -4.31
N SER A 19 -3.96 -2.75 -4.94
CA SER A 19 -4.97 -2.16 -5.82
C SER A 19 -5.23 -3.01 -7.07
N GLN A 20 -4.18 -3.57 -7.66
CA GLN A 20 -4.26 -4.49 -8.80
C GLN A 20 -4.99 -5.78 -8.40
N ARG A 21 -4.66 -6.35 -7.23
CA ARG A 21 -5.35 -7.54 -6.73
C ARG A 21 -6.83 -7.28 -6.46
N ARG A 22 -7.16 -6.11 -5.92
CA ARG A 22 -8.56 -5.68 -5.72
C ARG A 22 -9.29 -5.51 -7.04
N PHE A 23 -8.64 -4.93 -8.04
CA PHE A 23 -9.21 -4.74 -9.38
C PHE A 23 -9.45 -6.09 -10.07
N ASN A 24 -8.49 -7.01 -10.03
CA ASN A 24 -8.60 -8.32 -10.66
C ASN A 24 -9.69 -9.22 -10.05
N ARG A 25 -10.13 -8.93 -8.81
CA ARG A 25 -11.27 -9.61 -8.18
C ARG A 25 -12.63 -8.97 -8.48
N ARG A 26 -12.68 -7.83 -9.15
CA ARG A 26 -13.94 -7.18 -9.53
C ARG A 26 -14.46 -7.83 -10.80
N GLY A 27 -15.70 -8.33 -10.75
CA GLY A 27 -16.38 -8.84 -11.94
C GLY A 27 -16.92 -7.71 -12.82
N TYR A 28 -17.64 -8.07 -13.89
CA TYR A 28 -18.26 -7.14 -14.84
C TYR A 28 -19.19 -6.10 -14.19
N GLY A 29 -19.75 -6.40 -13.01
CA GLY A 29 -20.58 -5.46 -12.24
C GLY A 29 -19.82 -4.60 -11.21
N GLY A 30 -18.48 -4.62 -11.20
CA GLY A 30 -17.66 -3.89 -10.23
C GLY A 30 -17.68 -4.45 -8.79
N ALA A 31 -18.53 -5.43 -8.52
CA ALA A 31 -18.58 -6.14 -7.24
C ALA A 31 -17.37 -7.06 -7.07
N GLN A 32 -16.80 -7.05 -5.86
CA GLN A 32 -15.70 -7.92 -5.50
C GLN A 32 -16.22 -9.34 -5.26
N HIS A 33 -15.76 -10.29 -6.06
CA HIS A 33 -16.15 -11.69 -5.87
C HIS A 33 -15.25 -12.38 -4.85
N TYR A 34 -15.88 -13.00 -3.85
CA TYR A 34 -15.24 -13.85 -2.86
C TYR A 34 -15.92 -15.22 -2.86
N THR A 35 -15.14 -16.29 -2.68
CA THR A 35 -15.64 -17.68 -2.70
C THR A 35 -16.42 -18.04 -1.44
N THR A 36 -16.14 -17.38 -0.32
CA THR A 36 -16.73 -17.66 0.99
C THR A 36 -16.73 -16.40 1.83
N TYR A 37 -17.72 -16.24 2.72
CA TYR A 37 -17.81 -15.10 3.64
C TYR A 37 -16.51 -14.90 4.46
N TRP A 38 -15.96 -15.98 5.01
CA TRP A 38 -14.70 -15.95 5.75
C TRP A 38 -13.52 -15.48 4.90
N SER A 39 -13.43 -15.95 3.65
CA SER A 39 -12.40 -15.51 2.70
C SER A 39 -12.50 -14.01 2.42
N ALA A 40 -13.72 -13.48 2.28
CA ALA A 40 -13.95 -12.05 2.12
C ALA A 40 -13.43 -11.25 3.32
N LEU A 41 -13.73 -11.72 4.54
CA LEU A 41 -13.32 -11.08 5.78
C LEU A 41 -11.80 -11.07 5.94
N PHE A 42 -11.13 -12.22 5.83
CA PHE A 42 -9.68 -12.32 5.97
C PHE A 42 -8.92 -11.53 4.89
N ILE A 43 -9.31 -11.67 3.61
CA ILE A 43 -8.62 -11.02 2.51
C ILE A 43 -8.81 -9.50 2.58
N SER A 44 -10.04 -9.03 2.81
CA SER A 44 -10.32 -7.59 2.91
C SER A 44 -9.57 -6.96 4.09
N THR A 45 -9.52 -7.65 5.23
CA THR A 45 -8.81 -7.19 6.43
C THR A 45 -7.30 -7.11 6.19
N LEU A 46 -6.69 -8.15 5.62
CA LEU A 46 -5.26 -8.16 5.30
C LEU A 46 -4.89 -7.08 4.28
N GLU A 47 -5.71 -6.89 3.24
CA GLU A 47 -5.50 -5.81 2.28
C GLU A 47 -5.64 -4.42 2.92
N GLY A 48 -6.55 -4.27 3.87
CA GLY A 48 -6.67 -3.05 4.68
C GLY A 48 -5.39 -2.77 5.46
N ILE A 49 -4.87 -3.77 6.17
CA ILE A 49 -3.61 -3.66 6.92
C ILE A 49 -2.45 -3.33 5.98
N LEU A 50 -2.32 -4.03 4.84
CA LEU A 50 -1.31 -3.73 3.83
C LEU A 50 -1.42 -2.30 3.29
N MET A 51 -2.63 -1.79 3.10
CA MET A 51 -2.83 -0.39 2.71
C MET A 51 -2.39 0.59 3.80
N ILE A 52 -2.66 0.30 5.07
CA ILE A 52 -2.18 1.12 6.20
C ILE A 52 -0.65 1.10 6.26
N VAL A 53 -0.03 -0.07 6.16
CA VAL A 53 1.43 -0.22 6.13
C VAL A 53 2.03 0.54 4.95
N SER A 54 1.41 0.45 3.77
CA SER A 54 1.86 1.20 2.58
C SER A 54 1.79 2.71 2.80
N ALA A 55 0.74 3.21 3.46
CA ALA A 55 0.60 4.63 3.77
C ALA A 55 1.67 5.08 4.79
N LEU A 56 1.90 4.29 5.85
CA LEU A 56 2.95 4.58 6.82
C LEU A 56 4.36 4.55 6.20
N ALA A 57 4.61 3.64 5.26
CA ALA A 57 5.86 3.58 4.52
C ALA A 57 6.08 4.84 3.65
N ILE A 58 5.03 5.31 2.96
CA ILE A 58 5.12 6.55 2.17
C ILE A 58 5.33 7.76 3.08
N VAL A 59 4.57 7.89 4.16
CA VAL A 59 4.67 9.03 5.10
C VAL A 59 6.05 9.07 5.77
N SER A 60 6.54 7.93 6.26
CA SER A 60 7.86 7.85 6.89
C SER A 60 9.00 8.09 5.89
N GLY A 61 8.87 7.61 4.65
CA GLY A 61 9.82 7.91 3.58
C GLY A 61 9.89 9.40 3.21
N ILE A 62 8.73 10.08 3.13
CA ILE A 62 8.66 11.54 2.92
C ILE A 62 9.31 12.27 4.10
N PHE A 63 8.97 11.88 5.34
CA PHE A 63 9.54 12.49 6.53
C PHE A 63 11.08 12.38 6.56
N LEU A 64 11.62 11.21 6.23
CA LEU A 64 13.06 10.98 6.12
C LEU A 64 13.71 11.85 5.04
N LEU A 65 13.09 12.00 3.87
CA LEU A 65 13.62 12.88 2.82
C LEU A 65 13.64 14.35 3.25
N VAL A 66 12.61 14.80 3.97
CA VAL A 66 12.54 16.17 4.48
C VAL A 66 13.63 16.40 5.52
N VAL A 67 13.78 15.49 6.50
CA VAL A 67 14.84 15.57 7.51
C VAL A 67 16.22 15.60 6.86
N GLU A 68 16.46 14.74 5.89
CA GLU A 68 17.76 14.68 5.20
C GLU A 68 18.03 15.94 4.37
N LEU A 69 17.00 16.54 3.77
CA LEU A 69 17.13 17.82 3.07
C LEU A 69 17.54 18.96 4.01
N PHE A 70 17.00 19.00 5.23
CA PHE A 70 17.39 19.97 6.25
C PHE A 70 18.78 19.70 6.82
N ASN A 71 19.17 18.43 6.96
CA ASN A 71 20.48 18.06 7.49
C ASN A 71 21.63 18.29 6.50
N ASN A 72 21.34 18.29 5.20
CA ASN A 72 22.31 18.52 4.13
C ASN A 72 22.41 20.00 3.71
N ARG A 73 21.83 20.91 4.49
CA ARG A 73 21.87 22.38 4.35
C ARG A 73 22.70 22.99 5.47
#